data_AF-A0A1G1GH03-F1
#
_entry.id   AF-A0A1G1GH03-F1
#
_cell.length_a   1.000
_cell.length_b   1.000
_cell.length_c   1.000
_cell.angle_alpha   90.00
_cell.angle_beta   90.00
_cell.angle_gamma   90.00
#
_symmetry.space_group_name_H-M   'P 1'
#
loop_
_entity.id
_entity.type
_entity.pdbx_description
1 polymer ?
#
loop_
_entity_poly.entity_id
_entity_poly.type
_entity_poly.pdbx_seq_one_letter_code
_entity_poly.pdbx_strand_id
1 'polypeptide(L)'
;MPVEVNFAAFVFSLVRSAFIHLGEEPDPVTGEKKISLQLAKETIDIISMLEEKTKGNLTQEEDQLIKNLLYALRMRFVEIASRKS
;
A
#
# COMPACT_ATOMS: atom_id res chain seq x y z
N MET A 1 -8.05 -8.79 -23.55
CA MET A 1 -8.80 -9.27 -22.38
C MET A 1 -8.71 -8.18 -21.33
N PRO A 2 -9.82 -7.62 -20.80
CA PRO A 2 -9.72 -6.72 -19.66
C PRO A 2 -9.07 -7.49 -18.52
N VAL A 3 -8.09 -6.88 -17.85
CA VAL A 3 -7.49 -7.45 -16.64
C VAL A 3 -8.61 -7.49 -15.62
N GLU A 4 -9.04 -8.70 -15.26
CA GLU A 4 -10.10 -8.87 -14.27
C GLU A 4 -9.57 -8.35 -12.93
N VAL A 5 -10.29 -7.39 -12.34
CA VAL A 5 -9.92 -6.84 -11.03
C VAL A 5 -10.18 -7.92 -10.00
N ASN A 6 -9.11 -8.44 -9.40
CA ASN A 6 -9.16 -9.35 -8.28
C ASN A 6 -8.61 -8.69 -7.00
N PHE A 7 -8.74 -9.37 -5.87
CA PHE A 7 -8.30 -8.84 -4.57
C PHE A 7 -6.82 -8.47 -4.59
N ALA A 8 -5.96 -9.35 -5.13
CA ALA A 8 -4.54 -9.09 -5.24
C ALA A 8 -4.25 -7.81 -6.05
N ALA A 9 -4.86 -7.66 -7.22
CA ALA A 9 -4.71 -6.47 -8.07
C ALA A 9 -5.17 -5.18 -7.36
N PHE A 10 -6.26 -5.26 -6.58
CA PHE A 10 -6.73 -4.13 -5.78
C PHE A 10 -5.77 -3.79 -4.63
N VAL A 11 -5.27 -4.78 -3.89
CA VAL A 11 -4.27 -4.55 -2.83
C VAL A 11 -3.00 -3.93 -3.43
N PHE A 12 -2.51 -4.44 -4.56
CA PHE A 12 -1.35 -3.87 -5.24
C PHE A 12 -1.55 -2.42 -5.67
N SER A 13 -2.74 -2.04 -6.13
CA SER A 13 -3.00 -0.63 -6.50
C SER A 13 -2.93 0.30 -5.28
N LEU A 14 -3.44 -0.14 -4.12
CA LEU A 14 -3.32 0.60 -2.86
C LEU A 14 -1.86 0.69 -2.39
N VAL A 15 -1.10 -0.41 -2.47
CA VAL A 15 0.33 -0.42 -2.12
C VAL A 15 1.10 0.58 -2.98
N ARG A 16 0.83 0.59 -4.28
CA ARG A 16 1.45 1.54 -5.20
C ARG A 16 1.09 2.99 -4.86
N SER A 17 -0.17 3.26 -4.52
CA SER A 17 -0.60 4.59 -4.05
C SER A 17 0.19 5.02 -2.81
N ALA A 18 0.40 4.11 -1.85
CA ALA A 18 1.21 4.39 -0.67
C ALA A 18 2.69 4.68 -1.04
N PHE A 19 3.29 3.96 -1.99
CA PHE A 19 4.65 4.25 -2.47
C PHE A 19 4.77 5.60 -3.18
N ILE A 20 3.77 5.99 -3.97
CA ILE A 20 3.70 7.33 -4.56
C ILE A 20 3.65 8.39 -3.45
N HIS A 21 2.81 8.20 -2.43
CA HIS A 21 2.74 9.11 -1.28
C HIS A 21 4.03 9.13 -0.44
N LEU A 22 4.81 8.04 -0.45
CA LEU A 22 6.13 7.99 0.16
C LEU A 22 7.22 8.64 -0.71
N GLY A 23 6.91 9.07 -1.93
CA GLY A 23 7.85 9.66 -2.88
C GLY A 23 8.80 8.64 -3.53
N GLU A 24 8.54 7.34 -3.37
CA GLU A 24 9.33 6.27 -3.98
C GLU A 24 9.04 6.17 -5.48
N GLU A 25 7.78 6.35 -5.87
CA GLU A 25 7.31 6.41 -7.26
C GLU A 25 6.86 7.83 -7.64
N PRO A 26 7.02 8.25 -8.91
CA PRO A 26 6.45 9.50 -9.39
C PRO A 26 4.93 9.41 -9.43
N ASP A 27 4.25 10.50 -9.08
CA ASP A 27 2.82 10.63 -9.28
C ASP A 27 2.50 10.50 -10.78
N PRO A 28 1.58 9.61 -11.19
CA PRO A 28 1.29 9.38 -12.60
C PRO A 28 0.57 10.55 -13.29
N VAL A 29 -0.01 11.48 -12.52
CA VAL A 29 -0.70 12.67 -13.04
C VAL A 29 0.26 13.84 -13.18
N THR A 30 1.08 14.11 -12.15
CA THR A 30 1.98 15.27 -12.15
C THR A 30 3.40 14.96 -12.62
N GLY A 31 3.81 13.69 -12.56
CA GLY A 31 5.19 13.24 -12.78
C GLY A 31 6.14 13.54 -11.62
N GLU A 32 5.66 14.18 -10.55
CA GLU A 32 6.49 14.60 -9.42
C GLU A 32 6.59 13.53 -8.34
N LYS A 33 7.76 13.46 -7.69
CA LYS A 33 7.94 12.67 -6.46
C LYS A 33 7.74 13.59 -5.26
N LYS A 34 6.62 13.42 -4.54
CA LYS A 34 6.30 14.20 -3.35
C LYS A 34 6.02 13.32 -2.15
N ILE A 35 6.75 13.55 -1.07
CA ILE A 35 6.57 12.82 0.19
C ILE A 35 5.42 13.45 1.00
N SER A 36 4.33 12.69 1.14
CA SER A 36 3.22 12.95 2.06
C SER A 36 3.05 11.76 3.03
N LEU A 37 3.69 11.87 4.19
CA LEU A 37 3.59 10.84 5.24
C LEU A 37 2.14 10.66 5.73
N GLN A 38 1.34 11.73 5.75
CA GLN A 38 -0.06 11.65 6.16
C GLN A 38 -0.88 10.76 5.21
N LEU A 39 -0.75 10.97 3.89
CA LEU A 39 -1.48 10.17 2.89
C LEU A 39 -0.95 8.73 2.81
N ALA A 40 0.36 8.55 2.97
CA ALA A 40 0.95 7.21 3.06
C ALA A 40 0.40 6.45 4.27
N LYS A 41 0.32 7.09 5.45
CA LYS A 41 -0.25 6.50 6.66
C LYS A 41 -1.72 6.15 6.47
N GLU A 42 -2.53 7.06 5.92
CA GLU A 42 -3.95 6.82 5.65
C GLU A 42 -4.13 5.60 4.74
N THR A 43 -3.32 5.47 3.68
CA THR A 43 -3.38 4.31 2.78
C THR A 43 -2.98 3.01 3.50
N ILE A 44 -1.95 3.04 4.35
CA ILE A 44 -1.55 1.89 5.19
C ILE A 44 -2.67 1.49 6.15
N ASP A 45 -3.36 2.47 6.76
CA ASP A 45 -4.48 2.23 7.66
C ASP A 45 -5.66 1.59 6.91
N ILE A 46 -5.95 2.02 5.67
CA ILE A 46 -6.96 1.41 4.79
C ILE A 46 -6.61 -0.05 4.49
N ILE A 47 -5.37 -0.35 4.09
CA ILE A 47 -4.94 -1.73 3.80
C ILE A 47 -5.00 -2.58 5.08
N SER A 48 -4.61 -2.02 6.22
CA SER A 48 -4.73 -2.70 7.53
C SER A 48 -6.18 -3.03 7.88
N MET A 49 -7.09 -2.08 7.66
CA MET A 49 -8.53 -2.31 7.87
C MET A 49 -9.06 -3.39 6.93
N LEU A 50 -8.63 -3.41 5.66
CA LEU A 50 -9.05 -4.43 4.69
C LEU A 50 -8.60 -5.82 5.12
N GLU A 51 -7.36 -6.00 5.58
CA GLU A 51 -6.86 -7.28 6.09
C GLU A 51 -7.75 -7.80 7.24
N GLU A 52 -8.05 -6.95 8.22
CA GLU A 52 -8.91 -7.32 9.35
C GLU A 52 -10.35 -7.63 8.92
N LYS A 53 -10.93 -6.83 8.01
CA LYS A 53 -12.31 -7.00 7.56
C LYS A 53 -12.52 -8.19 6.62
N THR A 54 -11.46 -8.65 5.94
CA THR A 54 -11.52 -9.77 5.00
C THR A 54 -11.05 -11.09 5.60
N LYS A 55 -10.55 -11.08 6.84
CA LYS A 55 -10.13 -12.27 7.56
C LYS A 55 -11.18 -13.38 7.55
N GLY A 56 -10.75 -14.60 7.23
CA GLY A 56 -11.64 -15.76 7.08
C GLY A 56 -12.34 -15.87 5.72
N ASN A 57 -12.27 -14.83 4.87
CA ASN A 57 -12.77 -14.84 3.49
C ASN A 57 -11.65 -14.85 2.44
N LEU A 58 -10.38 -14.76 2.87
CA LEU A 58 -9.21 -14.81 1.98
C LEU A 58 -8.74 -16.24 1.74
N THR A 59 -8.27 -16.50 0.53
CA THR A 59 -7.40 -17.66 0.28
C THR A 59 -6.09 -17.51 1.05
N GLN A 60 -5.36 -18.62 1.25
CA GLN A 60 -4.06 -18.60 1.91
C GLN A 60 -3.05 -17.68 1.19
N GLU A 61 -3.11 -17.63 -0.13
CA GLU A 61 -2.24 -16.80 -0.97
C GLU A 61 -2.56 -15.32 -0.78
N GLU A 62 -3.84 -14.94 -0.78
CA GLU A 62 -4.28 -13.55 -0.56
C GLU A 62 -3.95 -13.06 0.85
N ASP A 63 -4.17 -13.90 1.87
CA ASP A 63 -3.84 -13.60 3.27
C ASP A 63 -2.34 -13.37 3.45
N GLN A 64 -1.50 -14.23 2.87
CA GLN A 64 -0.06 -14.07 2.92
C GLN A 64 0.41 -12.84 2.14
N LEU A 65 -0.21 -12.57 0.98
CA LEU A 65 0.11 -11.42 0.14
C LEU A 65 -0.13 -10.11 0.89
N ILE A 66 -1.33 -9.89 1.43
CA ILE A 66 -1.67 -8.63 2.10
C ILE A 66 -0.81 -8.40 3.34
N LYS A 67 -0.52 -9.45 4.12
CA LYS A 67 0.37 -9.36 5.29
C LYS A 67 1.80 -8.98 4.92
N ASN A 68 2.36 -9.61 3.89
CA ASN A 68 3.72 -9.31 3.43
C ASN A 68 3.83 -7.88 2.90
N LEU A 69 2.87 -7.46 2.10
CA LEU A 69 2.82 -6.10 1.54
C LEU A 69 2.68 -5.05 2.64
N LEU A 70 1.79 -5.29 3.60
CA LEU A 70 1.56 -4.37 4.72
C LEU A 70 2.79 -4.25 5.62
N TYR A 71 3.49 -5.37 5.88
CA TYR A 71 4.76 -5.35 6.59
C TYR A 71 5.81 -4.52 5.87
N ALA A 72 6.03 -4.78 4.57
CA ALA A 72 7.02 -4.04 3.77
C ALA A 72 6.72 -2.53 3.73
N LEU A 73 5.44 -2.17 3.56
CA LEU A 73 4.99 -0.78 3.57
C LEU A 73 5.25 -0.08 4.90
N ARG A 74 4.92 -0.72 6.03
CA ARG A 74 5.16 -0.16 7.37
C ARG A 74 6.65 0.07 7.61
N MET A 75 7.51 -0.88 7.21
CA MET A 75 8.95 -0.72 7.33
C MET A 75 9.46 0.48 6.51
N ARG A 76 9.01 0.61 5.26
CA ARG A 76 9.38 1.75 4.40
C ARG A 76 8.86 3.09 4.94
N PHE A 77 7.65 3.11 5.45
CA PHE A 77 7.08 4.29 6.11
C PHE A 77 7.95 4.76 7.28
N VAL A 78 8.36 3.85 8.18
CA VAL A 78 9.21 4.19 9.33
C VAL A 78 10.59 4.67 8.88
N GLU A 79 11.20 4.03 7.88
CA GLU A 79 12.47 4.45 7.30
C GLU A 79 12.42 5.89 6.77
N ILE A 80 11.38 6.24 6.02
CA ILE A 80 11.23 7.58 5.44
C ILE A 80 10.84 8.62 6.50
N ALA A 81 9.95 8.25 7.43
CA ALA A 81 9.54 9.13 8.53
C ALA A 81 10.72 9.49 9.44
N SER A 82 11.61 8.54 9.73
CA SER A 82 12.78 8.76 10.57
C SER A 82 13.86 9.61 9.88
N ARG A 83 13.98 9.59 8.55
CA ARG A 83 14.88 10.48 7.78
C ARG A 83 14.44 11.94 7.75
N LYS A 84 13.15 12.20 7.98
CA LYS A 84 12.55 13.54 7.91
C LYS A 84 12.40 14.21 9.29
N SER A 85 12.90 13.55 10.33
CA SER A 85 12.87 14.00 11.74
C SER A 85 14.19 14.65 12.15
#